data_AF-A0AAV2RG61-F1
#
_entry.id   AF-A0AAV2RG61-F1
#
_cell.length_a   1.000
_cell.length_b   1.000
_cell.length_c   1.000
_cell.angle_alpha   90.00
_cell.angle_beta   90.00
_cell.angle_gamma   90.00
#
_symmetry.space_group_name_H-M   'P 1'
#
loop_
_entity.id
_entity.type
_entity.pdbx_description
1 polymer ?
#
loop_
_entity_poly.entity_id
_entity_poly.type
_entity_poly.pdbx_seq_one_letter_code
_entity_poly.pdbx_strand_id
1 'polypeptide(L)'
;AFSPTVHKLLAHSVESIKLNDGYGLGLLAEDALEGTHKELRRAGNHHARMTSSKSHLEDMFVRMWIISDPALRQFRKKKQLRKKTFKKDNEDLLVESFLIQ
;
A
#
# COMPACT_ATOMS: atom_id res chain seq x y z
N ALA A 1 14.01 -14.81 24.09
CA ALA A 1 14.48 -14.26 22.80
C ALA A 1 13.28 -13.79 22.01
N PHE A 2 13.26 -12.53 21.55
CA PHE A 2 12.16 -11.99 20.73
C PHE A 2 12.30 -12.43 19.28
N SER A 3 11.19 -12.40 18.53
CA SER A 3 11.27 -12.59 17.08
C SER A 3 12.05 -11.43 16.43
N PRO A 4 12.75 -11.66 15.31
CA PRO A 4 13.46 -10.60 14.59
C PRO A 4 12.57 -9.41 14.21
N THR A 5 11.29 -9.66 13.91
CA THR A 5 10.32 -8.63 13.55
C THR A 5 9.97 -7.74 14.73
N VAL A 6 9.72 -8.32 15.91
CA VAL A 6 9.43 -7.57 17.15
C VAL A 6 10.64 -6.75 17.56
N HIS A 7 11.85 -7.31 17.47
CA HIS A 7 13.07 -6.57 17.78
C HIS A 7 13.27 -5.38 16.84
N LYS A 8 13.14 -5.57 15.51
CA LYS A 8 13.24 -4.48 14.54
C LYS A 8 12.20 -3.38 14.80
N LEU A 9 10.97 -3.75 15.14
CA LEU A 9 9.91 -2.78 15.44
C LEU A 9 10.24 -1.95 16.69
N LEU A 10 10.67 -2.60 17.78
CA LEU A 10 10.92 -1.89 19.05
C LEU A 10 12.22 -1.09 19.03
N ALA A 11 13.28 -1.62 18.40
CA ALA A 11 14.61 -0.99 18.44
C ALA A 11 14.85 0.01 17.30
N HIS A 12 14.31 -0.24 16.10
CA HIS A 12 14.71 0.48 14.88
C HIS A 12 13.55 1.21 14.18
N SER A 13 12.34 1.22 14.73
CA SER A 13 11.19 1.89 14.09
C SER A 13 11.40 3.40 13.97
N VAL A 14 11.90 4.07 15.01
CA VAL A 14 12.16 5.51 15.00
C VAL A 14 13.21 5.88 13.95
N GLU A 15 14.30 5.11 13.89
CA GLU A 15 15.35 5.28 12.87
C GLU A 15 14.80 5.07 11.46
N SER A 16 13.98 4.02 11.27
CA SER A 16 13.35 3.72 9.98
C SER A 16 12.38 4.82 9.54
N ILE A 17 11.62 5.42 10.46
CA ILE A 17 10.72 6.54 10.16
C ILE A 17 11.52 7.78 9.76
N LYS A 18 12.63 8.07 10.44
CA LYS A 18 13.53 9.17 10.08
C LYS A 18 14.15 9.00 8.70
N LEU A 19 14.58 7.78 8.36
CA LEU A 19 15.12 7.44 7.04
C LEU A 19 14.06 7.52 5.94
N ASN A 20 12.78 7.33 6.28
CA ASN A 20 11.65 7.44 5.38
C ASN A 20 11.06 8.87 5.36
N ASP A 21 11.85 9.92 5.58
CA ASP A 21 11.39 11.33 5.57
C ASP A 21 10.18 11.61 6.47
N GLY A 22 10.04 10.87 7.58
CA GLY A 22 8.90 10.99 8.49
C GLY A 22 7.62 10.29 8.03
N TYR A 23 7.64 9.59 6.89
CA TYR A 23 6.51 8.79 6.46
C TYR A 23 6.31 7.59 7.40
N GLY A 24 5.06 7.37 7.82
CA GLY A 24 4.70 6.22 8.65
C GLY A 24 4.98 4.89 7.94
N LEU A 25 5.47 3.90 8.67
CA LEU A 25 5.86 2.59 8.12
C LEU A 25 4.74 1.91 7.32
N GLY A 26 3.47 2.12 7.70
CA GLY A 26 2.32 1.57 6.99
C GLY A 26 2.05 2.21 5.62
N LEU A 27 2.50 3.44 5.37
CA LEU A 27 2.32 4.11 4.08
C LEU A 27 3.21 3.49 3.00
N LEU A 28 4.39 3.01 3.39
CA LEU A 28 5.38 2.37 2.52
C LEU A 28 5.31 0.84 2.58
N ALA A 29 4.21 0.29 3.10
CA ALA A 29 4.04 -1.14 3.25
C ALA A 29 3.74 -1.85 1.91
N GLU A 30 4.12 -3.14 1.85
CA GLU A 30 3.92 -4.00 0.68
C GLU A 30 2.47 -4.47 0.50
N ASP A 31 1.61 -4.31 1.51
CA ASP A 31 0.20 -4.73 1.49
C ASP A 31 -0.56 -4.15 0.27
N ALA A 32 -0.24 -2.91 -0.09
CA ALA A 32 -0.84 -2.26 -1.26
C ALA A 32 -0.42 -2.97 -2.57
N LEU A 33 0.86 -3.34 -2.68
CA LEU A 33 1.40 -4.07 -3.83
C LEU A 33 0.81 -5.47 -3.91
N GLU A 34 0.68 -6.18 -2.79
CA GLU A 34 0.01 -7.49 -2.76
C GLU A 34 -1.46 -7.38 -3.20
N GLY A 35 -2.13 -6.29 -2.84
CA GLY A 35 -3.44 -5.92 -3.37
C GLY A 35 -3.45 -5.82 -4.90
N THR A 36 -2.42 -5.19 -5.49
CA THR A 36 -2.32 -5.08 -6.97
C THR A 36 -2.08 -6.43 -7.66
N HIS A 37 -1.40 -7.39 -7.02
CA HIS A 37 -1.25 -8.73 -7.58
C HIS A 37 -2.59 -9.46 -7.76
N LYS A 38 -3.57 -9.20 -6.88
CA LYS A 38 -4.95 -9.73 -7.05
C LYS A 38 -5.61 -9.16 -8.29
N GLU A 39 -5.43 -7.86 -8.53
CA GLU A 39 -5.92 -7.20 -9.74
C GLU A 39 -5.22 -7.73 -11.00
N LEU A 40 -3.93 -8.05 -10.93
CA LEU A 40 -3.16 -8.61 -12.04
C LEU A 40 -3.68 -9.97 -12.48
N ARG A 41 -3.92 -10.86 -11.52
CA ARG A 41 -4.55 -12.16 -11.81
C ARG A 41 -5.95 -11.98 -12.42
N ARG A 42 -6.73 -11.02 -11.92
CA ARG A 42 -8.05 -10.70 -12.48
C ARG A 42 -7.98 -10.13 -13.90
N ALA A 43 -6.97 -9.32 -14.20
CA ALA A 43 -6.73 -8.79 -15.53
C ALA A 43 -6.39 -9.91 -16.52
N GLY A 44 -5.49 -10.83 -16.14
CA GLY A 44 -5.15 -12.00 -16.96
C GLY A 44 -6.38 -12.89 -17.25
N ASN A 45 -7.17 -13.22 -16.23
CA ASN A 45 -8.27 -14.19 -16.39
C ASN A 45 -9.48 -13.65 -17.17
N HIS A 46 -9.75 -12.34 -17.14
CA HIS A 46 -11.00 -11.79 -17.67
C HIS A 46 -10.82 -10.69 -18.72
N HIS A 47 -9.63 -10.12 -18.87
CA HIS A 47 -9.42 -8.91 -19.67
C HIS A 47 -8.27 -8.99 -20.68
N ALA A 48 -7.56 -10.11 -20.74
CA ALA A 48 -6.43 -10.30 -21.63
C ALA A 48 -6.72 -11.40 -22.65
N ARG A 49 -6.29 -11.19 -23.90
CA ARG A 49 -6.43 -12.18 -24.97
C ARG A 49 -5.56 -13.39 -24.70
N MET A 50 -6.08 -14.59 -24.95
CA MET A 50 -5.37 -15.88 -24.81
C MET A 50 -4.68 -16.32 -26.12
N THR A 51 -4.62 -15.45 -27.13
CA THR A 51 -4.13 -15.77 -28.48
C THR A 51 -2.62 -16.02 -28.53
N SER A 52 -1.84 -15.29 -27.74
CA SER A 52 -0.39 -15.46 -27.61
C SER A 52 0.07 -14.92 -26.27
N SER A 53 1.19 -15.42 -25.74
CA SER A 53 1.77 -14.92 -24.48
C SER A 53 2.13 -13.44 -24.56
N LYS A 54 2.61 -12.97 -25.73
CA LYS A 54 2.94 -11.56 -25.94
C LYS A 54 1.69 -10.67 -25.84
N SER A 55 0.65 -10.99 -26.62
CA SER A 55 -0.61 -10.22 -26.58
C SER A 55 -1.27 -10.26 -25.21
N HIS A 56 -1.14 -11.40 -24.50
CA HIS A 56 -1.67 -11.55 -23.16
C HIS A 56 -1.00 -10.59 -22.17
N LEU A 57 0.34 -10.54 -22.18
CA LEU A 57 1.10 -9.64 -21.33
C LEU A 57 0.88 -8.17 -21.68
N GLU A 58 0.80 -7.84 -22.98
CA GLU A 58 0.48 -6.49 -23.45
C GLU A 58 -0.88 -6.02 -22.91
N ASP A 59 -1.92 -6.85 -23.02
CA ASP A 59 -3.26 -6.51 -22.52
C ASP A 59 -3.28 -6.32 -21.00
N MET A 60 -2.59 -7.21 -20.26
CA MET A 60 -2.45 -7.09 -18.81
C MET A 60 -1.73 -5.80 -18.41
N PHE A 61 -0.66 -5.45 -19.11
CA PHE A 61 0.13 -4.25 -18.85
C PHE A 61 -0.67 -2.98 -19.13
N VAL A 62 -1.31 -2.89 -20.30
CA VAL A 62 -2.19 -1.76 -20.66
C VAL A 62 -3.32 -1.60 -19.65
N ARG A 63 -3.92 -2.72 -19.21
CA ARG A 63 -4.98 -2.66 -18.20
C ARG A 63 -4.47 -2.14 -16.86
N MET A 64 -3.28 -2.54 -16.43
CA MET A 64 -2.67 -2.01 -15.22
C MET A 64 -2.38 -0.53 -15.30
N TRP A 65 -1.89 -0.07 -16.45
CA TRP A 65 -1.62 1.34 -16.73
C TRP A 65 -2.89 2.20 -16.60
N ILE A 66 -4.01 1.75 -17.17
CA ILE A 66 -5.30 2.44 -17.07
C ILE A 66 -5.80 2.50 -15.62
N ILE A 67 -5.57 1.45 -14.83
CA ILE A 67 -6.02 1.38 -13.43
C ILE A 67 -5.19 2.31 -12.53
N SER A 68 -3.90 2.47 -12.83
CA SER A 68 -2.99 3.32 -12.05
C SER A 68 -3.08 4.80 -12.41
N ASP A 69 -3.60 5.15 -13.60
CA ASP A 69 -3.77 6.53 -14.06
C ASP A 69 -4.55 7.39 -13.03
N PRO A 70 -3.92 8.43 -12.44
CA PRO A 70 -4.57 9.33 -11.49
C PRO A 70 -5.81 10.02 -12.07
N ALA A 71 -5.77 10.40 -13.35
CA ALA A 71 -6.83 11.13 -14.03
C ALA A 71 -8.10 10.29 -14.15
N LEU A 72 -7.96 8.97 -14.31
CA LEU A 72 -9.09 8.03 -14.34
C LEU A 72 -9.48 7.55 -12.95
N ARG A 73 -8.49 7.36 -12.06
CA ARG A 73 -8.69 6.84 -10.71
C ARG A 73 -9.60 7.72 -9.85
N GLN A 74 -9.58 9.04 -10.04
CA GLN A 74 -10.47 9.97 -9.33
C GLN A 74 -11.96 9.69 -9.58
N PHE A 75 -12.32 9.18 -10.75
CA PHE A 75 -13.71 8.87 -11.11
C PHE A 75 -14.18 7.50 -10.59
N ARG A 76 -13.27 6.70 -10.04
CA ARG A 76 -13.60 5.37 -9.53
C ARG A 76 -14.40 5.47 -8.24
N LYS A 77 -15.55 4.80 -8.19
CA LYS A 77 -16.39 4.73 -6.98
C LYS A 77 -15.58 4.20 -5.79
N LYS A 78 -15.47 5.01 -4.74
CA LYS A 78 -14.80 4.61 -3.48
C LYS A 78 -15.78 3.80 -2.63
N LYS A 79 -15.35 2.63 -2.17
CA LYS A 79 -16.06 1.93 -1.10
C LYS A 79 -15.80 2.66 0.21
N GLN A 80 -16.84 3.04 0.93
CA GLN A 80 -16.69 3.66 2.24
C GLN A 80 -16.23 2.59 3.24
N LEU A 81 -15.01 2.74 3.75
CA LEU A 81 -14.52 1.90 4.84
C LEU A 81 -15.01 2.48 6.18
N ARG A 82 -15.42 1.61 7.11
CA ARG A 82 -15.75 2.02 8.47
C ARG A 82 -14.47 2.54 9.15
N LYS A 83 -14.49 3.80 9.59
CA LYS A 83 -13.42 4.36 10.42
C LYS A 83 -13.38 3.62 11.75
N LYS A 84 -12.24 3.04 12.09
CA LYS A 84 -11.98 2.54 13.45
C LYS A 84 -11.40 3.68 14.27
N THR A 85 -11.89 3.89 15.48
CA THR A 85 -11.35 4.87 16.42
C THR A 85 -10.05 4.34 17.03
N PHE A 86 -9.07 5.23 17.20
CA PHE A 86 -7.85 4.92 17.96
C PHE A 86 -8.18 4.83 19.46
N LYS A 87 -7.39 4.05 20.21
CA LYS A 87 -7.43 4.10 21.68
C LYS A 87 -6.65 5.34 22.13
N LYS A 88 -7.21 6.05 23.11
CA LYS A 88 -6.76 7.36 23.62
C LYS A 88 -5.25 7.43 23.91
N ASP A 89 -4.69 6.38 24.50
CA ASP A 89 -3.25 6.28 24.85
C ASP A 89 -2.28 6.43 23.66
N ASN A 90 -2.75 6.25 22.42
CA ASN A 90 -1.93 6.40 21.22
C ASN A 90 -1.96 7.83 20.65
N GLU A 91 -2.92 8.67 21.07
CA GLU A 91 -3.06 10.03 20.56
C GLU A 91 -1.94 10.92 21.12
N ASP A 92 -1.56 10.73 22.38
CA ASP A 92 -0.52 11.50 23.06
C ASP A 92 0.88 11.31 22.42
N LEU A 93 1.18 10.08 21.98
CA LEU A 93 2.45 9.73 21.30
C LEU A 93 2.59 10.37 19.91
N LEU A 94 1.47 10.69 19.25
CA LEU A 94 1.50 11.35 17.94
C LEU A 94 1.84 12.84 18.07
N VAL A 95 1.33 13.51 19.11
CA VAL A 95 1.52 14.95 19.33
C VAL A 95 2.99 15.28 19.62
N GLU A 96 3.68 14.46 20.41
CA GLU A 96 5.12 14.66 20.70
C GLU A 96 6.02 14.52 19.47
N SER A 97 5.66 13.67 18.51
CA SER A 97 6.45 13.47 17.28
C SER A 97 6.40 14.65 16.30
N PHE A 98 5.33 15.47 16.33
CA PHE A 98 5.19 16.68 15.52
C PHE A 98 5.87 17.91 16.16
N LEU A 99 6.21 17.85 17.46
CA LEU A 99 6.85 18.95 18.20
C LEU A 99 8.39 18.94 18.13
N ILE A 100 9.00 17.90 17.53
CA ILE A 100 10.46 17.74 17.40
C ILE A 100 10.95 18.13 15.97
N GLN A 101 10.09 18.78 15.16
CA GLN A 101 10.49 19.34 13.86
C GLN A 101 11.26 20.64 13.98
#